data_AF-A0A0C3CZM2-F1
#
_entry.id   AF-A0A0C3CZM2-F1
#
_cell.length_a   1.000
_cell.length_b   1.000
_cell.length_c   1.000
_cell.angle_alpha   90.00
_cell.angle_beta   90.00
_cell.angle_gamma   90.00
#
_symmetry.space_group_name_H-M   'P 1'
#
loop_
_entity.id
_entity.type
_entity.pdbx_description
1 polymer ?
#
loop_
_entity_poly.entity_id
_entity_poly.type
_entity_poly.pdbx_seq_one_letter_code
_entity_poly.pdbx_strand_id
1 'polypeptide(L)'
;MYEPKNLAQYNQALHKLVSGSYLKPSTVLSHLSPRDKRIQYETEEKKKIVGFPSAKELREAKEVAQSKLKREEQEAEQVGMKRKAMDHSEPRSNKRKVVEDEIVVNEDVYFRVNYEKFGIHIRNAVIVAAVKDRFNSGASVVMKAALKATEATQLSVLEPRSAPISVAKITMKIPEDAVLSTGLAYSSKKVPNATCVKDYLGMLSSADNPTSEGRAASFISYSASKVQVEFEIISRKLRQNIVDSVARDKHGPEGVRILRLLSHTGKMDEKQISKIIMMAPKDVRPLLVALSTDSLISIQEVPKSADRNPARTFYLWYADYQKALSVILADVYKTLHNIMMRRRAESESSDVAAVLEKRQRSDVSQDENLLTRLEREVLREWETKQQRLTVLEMRVEEIVYLLKDLGRYNEES
;
A
#
# COMPACT_ATOMS: atom_id res chain seq x y z
N MET A 1 8.08 -36.22 19.42
CA MET A 1 6.68 -36.61 19.67
C MET A 1 5.90 -35.35 20.00
N TYR A 2 4.98 -34.91 19.13
CA TYR A 2 4.18 -33.71 19.39
C TYR A 2 3.07 -34.05 20.39
N GLU A 3 2.95 -33.28 21.47
CA GLU A 3 1.85 -33.42 22.42
C GLU A 3 0.50 -33.18 21.69
N PRO A 4 -0.51 -34.05 21.87
CA PRO A 4 -1.77 -33.99 21.13
C PRO A 4 -2.55 -32.69 21.37
N LYS A 5 -2.35 -32.01 22.51
CA LYS A 5 -2.94 -30.68 22.77
C LYS A 5 -2.41 -29.60 21.82
N ASN A 6 -1.12 -29.66 21.48
CA ASN A 6 -0.50 -28.68 20.59
C ASN A 6 -1.01 -28.86 19.15
N LEU A 7 -1.26 -30.10 18.72
CA LEU A 7 -1.79 -30.40 17.38
C LEU A 7 -3.17 -29.76 17.15
N ALA A 8 -4.09 -29.88 18.11
CA ALA A 8 -5.42 -29.27 18.02
C ALA A 8 -5.35 -27.74 17.93
N GLN A 9 -4.44 -27.13 18.70
CA GLN A 9 -4.19 -25.68 18.65
C GLN A 9 -3.63 -25.25 17.29
N TYR A 10 -2.69 -26.00 16.72
CA TYR A 10 -2.15 -25.72 15.38
C TYR A 10 -3.21 -25.87 14.29
N ASN A 11 -4.04 -26.90 14.34
CA ASN A 11 -5.13 -27.09 13.38
C ASN A 11 -6.16 -25.96 13.45
N GLN A 12 -6.50 -25.50 14.66
CA GLN A 12 -7.37 -24.35 14.83
C GLN A 12 -6.73 -23.05 14.31
N ALA A 13 -5.43 -22.85 14.53
CA ALA A 13 -4.70 -21.70 14.01
C ALA A 13 -4.64 -21.72 12.48
N LEU A 14 -4.34 -22.88 11.89
CA LEU A 14 -4.33 -23.07 10.44
C LEU A 14 -5.69 -22.77 9.82
N HIS A 15 -6.77 -23.30 10.41
CA HIS A 15 -8.14 -23.02 9.97
C HIS A 15 -8.46 -21.53 9.98
N LYS A 16 -8.08 -20.80 11.04
CA LYS A 16 -8.25 -19.34 11.12
C LYS A 16 -7.44 -18.59 10.05
N LEU A 17 -6.22 -19.03 9.77
CA LEU A 17 -5.36 -18.39 8.77
C LEU A 17 -5.88 -18.61 7.35
N VAL A 18 -6.39 -19.80 7.04
CA VAL A 18 -6.97 -20.13 5.73
C VAL A 18 -8.33 -19.43 5.55
N SER A 19 -9.23 -19.51 6.55
CA SER A 19 -10.53 -18.81 6.50
C SER A 19 -10.38 -17.28 6.47
N GLY A 20 -9.35 -16.73 7.14
CA GLY A 20 -8.99 -15.31 7.08
C GLY A 20 -8.26 -14.88 5.80
N SER A 21 -8.01 -15.79 4.85
CA SER A 21 -7.27 -15.55 3.61
C SER A 21 -5.82 -15.09 3.80
N TYR A 22 -5.20 -15.37 4.95
CA TYR A 22 -3.77 -15.13 5.19
C TYR A 22 -2.90 -16.21 4.55
N LEU A 23 -3.46 -17.41 4.41
CA LEU A 23 -2.90 -18.52 3.65
C LEU A 23 -3.83 -18.85 2.49
N LYS A 24 -3.23 -19.18 1.34
CA LYS A 24 -3.97 -19.65 0.16
C LYS A 24 -3.36 -20.92 -0.42
N PRO A 25 -4.14 -21.74 -1.13
CA PRO A 25 -3.64 -22.94 -1.79
C PRO A 25 -2.48 -22.62 -2.73
N SER A 26 -1.44 -23.46 -2.70
CA SER A 26 -0.35 -23.43 -3.66
C SER A 26 -0.69 -24.38 -4.80
N THR A 27 -1.04 -23.83 -5.95
CA THR A 27 -1.33 -24.59 -7.17
C THR A 27 -0.23 -24.39 -8.21
N VAL A 28 -0.21 -25.18 -9.28
CA VAL A 28 0.73 -24.98 -10.41
C VAL A 28 0.64 -23.56 -10.96
N LEU A 29 -0.56 -22.98 -10.97
CA LEU A 29 -0.79 -21.60 -11.40
C LEU A 29 -0.05 -20.56 -10.56
N SER A 30 0.25 -20.90 -9.30
CA SER A 30 0.93 -20.03 -8.35
C SER A 30 2.43 -19.85 -8.63
N HIS A 31 3.01 -20.68 -9.51
CA HIS A 31 4.41 -20.65 -9.92
C HIS A 31 4.62 -20.05 -11.32
N LEU A 32 3.53 -19.66 -11.98
CA LEU A 32 3.57 -19.02 -13.29
C LEU A 32 3.36 -17.52 -13.15
N SER A 33 4.10 -16.74 -13.93
CA SER A 33 3.93 -15.28 -13.98
C SER A 33 2.51 -14.93 -14.46
N PRO A 34 1.72 -14.17 -13.67
CA PRO A 34 0.40 -13.71 -14.11
C PRO A 34 0.46 -12.87 -15.39
N ARG A 35 1.56 -12.12 -15.57
CA ARG A 35 1.79 -11.30 -16.77
C ARG A 35 1.97 -12.17 -18.02
N ASP A 36 2.72 -13.26 -17.91
CA ASP A 36 3.01 -14.13 -19.06
C ASP A 36 1.74 -14.85 -19.51
N LYS A 37 0.94 -15.33 -18.55
CA LYS A 37 -0.41 -15.87 -18.82
C LYS A 37 -1.34 -14.85 -19.46
N ARG A 38 -1.35 -13.62 -18.94
CA ARG A 38 -2.16 -12.54 -19.53
C ARG A 38 -1.77 -12.30 -20.98
N ILE A 39 -0.46 -12.23 -21.28
CA ILE A 39 0.05 -12.08 -22.65
C ILE A 39 -0.36 -13.28 -23.53
N GLN A 40 -0.25 -14.49 -23.01
CA GLN A 40 -0.67 -15.70 -23.72
C GLN A 40 -2.16 -15.66 -24.07
N TYR A 41 -3.03 -15.40 -23.08
CA TYR A 41 -4.48 -15.30 -23.29
C TYR A 41 -4.86 -14.15 -24.22
N GLU A 42 -4.23 -12.98 -24.08
CA GLU A 42 -4.42 -11.88 -25.03
C GLU A 42 -4.03 -12.28 -26.45
N THR A 43 -2.96 -13.06 -26.61
CA THR A 43 -2.51 -13.55 -27.93
C THR A 43 -3.49 -14.58 -28.50
N GLU A 44 -4.02 -15.47 -27.67
CA GLU A 44 -5.08 -16.43 -28.05
C GLU A 44 -6.35 -15.70 -28.50
N GLU A 45 -6.81 -14.69 -27.76
CA GLU A 45 -8.00 -13.91 -28.12
C GLU A 45 -7.77 -13.07 -29.38
N LYS A 46 -6.58 -12.45 -29.54
CA LYS A 46 -6.23 -11.71 -30.76
C LYS A 46 -6.21 -12.57 -32.01
N LYS A 47 -5.78 -13.84 -31.90
CA LYS A 47 -5.78 -14.79 -33.04
C LYS A 47 -7.19 -15.16 -33.53
N LYS A 48 -8.22 -14.98 -32.70
CA LYS A 48 -9.61 -15.23 -33.09
C LYS A 48 -10.21 -14.11 -33.94
N ILE A 49 -9.59 -12.93 -33.95
CA ILE A 49 -10.04 -11.78 -34.72
C ILE A 49 -9.63 -12.01 -36.19
N VAL A 50 -10.62 -12.03 -37.09
CA VAL A 50 -10.39 -12.18 -38.53
C VAL A 50 -10.12 -10.82 -39.15
N GLY A 51 -8.97 -10.65 -39.80
CA GLY A 51 -8.57 -9.39 -40.45
C GLY A 51 -7.74 -8.48 -39.54
N PHE A 52 -7.68 -7.19 -39.88
CA PHE A 52 -6.94 -6.20 -39.09
C PHE A 52 -7.75 -5.81 -37.84
N PRO A 53 -7.21 -6.01 -36.62
CA PRO A 53 -7.96 -5.74 -35.40
C PRO A 53 -8.24 -4.25 -35.22
N SER A 54 -9.49 -3.90 -34.94
CA SER A 54 -9.86 -2.56 -34.49
C SER A 54 -9.43 -2.31 -33.03
N ALA A 55 -9.28 -1.04 -32.65
CA ALA A 55 -8.95 -0.67 -31.28
C ALA A 55 -9.98 -1.19 -30.24
N LYS A 56 -11.25 -1.31 -30.65
CA LYS A 56 -12.33 -1.84 -29.81
C LYS A 56 -12.16 -3.34 -29.58
N GLU A 57 -11.94 -4.11 -30.65
CA GLU A 57 -11.74 -5.56 -30.57
C GLU A 57 -10.47 -5.92 -29.77
N LEU A 58 -9.41 -5.12 -29.90
CA LEU A 58 -8.20 -5.28 -29.08
C LEU A 58 -8.48 -5.04 -27.60
N ARG A 59 -9.37 -4.09 -27.26
CA ARG A 59 -9.76 -3.84 -25.87
C ARG A 59 -10.61 -4.98 -25.32
N GLU A 60 -11.60 -5.43 -26.10
CA GLU A 60 -12.45 -6.57 -25.74
C GLU A 60 -11.61 -7.84 -25.54
N ALA A 61 -10.64 -8.12 -26.42
CA ALA A 61 -9.72 -9.25 -26.26
C ALA A 61 -8.91 -9.18 -24.95
N LYS A 62 -8.47 -7.98 -24.55
CA LYS A 62 -7.78 -7.76 -23.26
C LYS A 62 -8.71 -8.02 -22.07
N GLU A 63 -9.92 -7.50 -22.11
CA GLU A 63 -10.92 -7.68 -21.04
C GLU A 63 -11.29 -9.17 -20.88
N VAL A 64 -11.47 -9.90 -21.99
CA VAL A 64 -11.74 -11.34 -21.99
C VAL A 64 -10.54 -12.11 -21.41
N ALA A 65 -9.32 -11.82 -21.84
CA ALA A 65 -8.11 -12.45 -21.31
C ALA A 65 -7.96 -12.24 -19.79
N GLN A 66 -8.23 -11.02 -19.30
CA GLN A 66 -8.17 -10.70 -17.89
C GLN A 66 -9.27 -11.41 -17.07
N SER A 67 -10.50 -11.49 -17.59
CA SER A 67 -11.59 -12.20 -16.93
C SER A 67 -11.33 -13.71 -16.83
N LYS A 68 -10.77 -14.31 -17.88
CA LYS A 68 -10.34 -15.72 -17.90
C LYS A 68 -9.30 -16.00 -16.82
N LEU A 69 -8.26 -15.16 -16.72
CA LEU A 69 -7.22 -15.27 -15.69
C LEU A 69 -7.80 -15.18 -14.28
N LYS A 70 -8.67 -14.18 -14.01
CA LYS A 70 -9.30 -14.00 -12.70
C LYS A 70 -10.15 -15.19 -12.29
N ARG A 71 -10.92 -15.77 -13.21
CA ARG A 71 -11.76 -16.95 -12.92
C ARG A 71 -10.89 -18.16 -12.54
N GLU A 72 -9.83 -18.39 -13.29
CA GLU A 72 -8.89 -19.49 -13.05
C GLU A 72 -8.18 -19.35 -11.69
N GLU A 73 -7.79 -18.13 -11.31
CA GLU A 73 -7.22 -17.83 -9.99
C GLU A 73 -8.23 -18.08 -8.86
N GLN A 74 -9.49 -17.64 -9.04
CA GLN A 74 -10.55 -17.86 -8.04
C GLN A 74 -10.89 -19.34 -7.85
N GLU A 75 -10.91 -20.13 -8.93
CA GLU A 75 -11.11 -21.57 -8.87
C GLU A 75 -9.95 -22.25 -8.13
N ALA A 76 -8.71 -21.85 -8.39
CA ALA A 76 -7.53 -22.37 -7.70
C ALA A 76 -7.51 -22.05 -6.20
N GLU A 77 -8.08 -20.92 -5.78
CA GLU A 77 -8.17 -20.54 -4.36
C GLU A 77 -9.23 -21.35 -3.57
N GLN A 78 -10.22 -21.94 -4.24
CA GLN A 78 -11.26 -22.75 -3.59
C GLN A 78 -10.80 -24.15 -3.17
N VAL A 79 -9.68 -24.63 -3.70
CA VAL A 79 -9.18 -26.01 -3.49
C VAL A 79 -8.78 -26.30 -2.04
N GLY A 80 -8.45 -25.27 -1.24
CA GLY A 80 -7.91 -25.43 0.12
C GLY A 80 -8.90 -25.82 1.20
N MET A 81 -10.20 -25.80 0.91
CA MET A 81 -11.23 -26.06 1.91
C MET A 81 -12.11 -27.25 1.49
N LYS A 82 -12.32 -28.19 2.40
CA LYS A 82 -13.15 -29.40 2.19
C LYS A 82 -14.33 -29.36 3.15
N ARG A 83 -15.53 -29.75 2.67
CA ARG A 83 -16.67 -30.00 3.55
C ARG A 83 -16.44 -31.31 4.30
N LYS A 84 -16.56 -31.29 5.62
CA LYS A 84 -16.51 -32.52 6.44
C LYS A 84 -17.68 -33.42 6.04
N ALA A 85 -17.40 -34.67 5.68
CA ALA A 85 -18.45 -35.64 5.40
C ALA A 85 -19.19 -35.94 6.71
N MET A 86 -20.51 -35.86 6.69
CA MET A 86 -21.35 -36.26 7.82
C MET A 86 -21.46 -37.79 7.76
N ASP A 87 -20.82 -38.51 8.69
CA ASP A 87 -21.02 -39.95 8.83
C ASP A 87 -22.49 -40.19 9.25
N HIS A 88 -23.27 -40.78 8.34
CA HIS A 88 -24.64 -41.19 8.61
C HIS A 88 -24.64 -42.48 9.45
N SER A 89 -24.32 -42.38 10.73
CA SER A 89 -24.55 -43.46 11.69
C SER A 89 -24.93 -42.90 13.05
N GLU A 90 -26.14 -42.33 13.17
CA GLU A 90 -26.99 -42.44 14.37
C GLU A 90 -28.37 -41.78 14.19
N PRO A 91 -29.44 -42.29 14.85
CA PRO A 91 -30.82 -41.86 14.61
C PRO A 91 -31.11 -40.46 15.18
N ARG A 92 -31.72 -39.62 14.33
CA ARG A 92 -32.09 -38.22 14.59
C ARG A 92 -32.92 -38.04 15.87
N SER A 93 -32.45 -37.17 16.78
CA SER A 93 -33.32 -36.41 17.67
C SER A 93 -33.52 -34.99 17.15
N ASN A 94 -34.79 -34.58 17.01
CA ASN A 94 -35.21 -33.29 16.48
C ASN A 94 -34.83 -32.14 17.42
N LYS A 95 -33.68 -31.50 17.19
CA LYS A 95 -33.44 -30.09 17.51
C LYS A 95 -32.68 -29.44 16.35
N ARG A 96 -33.37 -28.58 15.60
CA ARG A 96 -32.79 -27.69 14.58
C ARG A 96 -31.80 -26.73 15.26
N LYS A 97 -30.55 -27.17 15.47
CA LYS A 97 -29.39 -26.29 15.41
C LYS A 97 -28.94 -26.27 13.97
N VAL A 98 -28.85 -25.07 13.39
CA VAL A 98 -28.13 -24.84 12.14
C VAL A 98 -26.67 -25.18 12.44
N VAL A 99 -26.28 -26.42 12.15
CA VAL A 99 -24.88 -26.82 12.15
C VAL A 99 -24.37 -26.29 10.81
N GLU A 100 -23.65 -25.16 10.84
CA GLU A 100 -22.79 -24.77 9.71
C GLU A 100 -21.93 -25.99 9.37
N ASP A 101 -21.99 -26.46 8.12
CA ASP A 101 -21.06 -27.46 7.61
C ASP A 101 -19.64 -27.04 8.05
N GLU A 102 -18.99 -27.78 8.94
CA GLU A 102 -17.62 -27.46 9.35
C GLU A 102 -16.75 -27.60 8.10
N ILE A 103 -16.45 -26.47 7.46
CA ILE A 103 -15.50 -26.39 6.38
C ILE A 103 -14.12 -26.61 7.00
N VAL A 104 -13.49 -27.74 6.72
CA VAL A 104 -12.19 -28.13 7.26
C VAL A 104 -11.12 -27.82 6.22
N VAL A 105 -9.91 -27.50 6.67
CA VAL A 105 -8.76 -27.31 5.78
C VAL A 105 -8.41 -28.66 5.13
N ASN A 106 -8.21 -28.65 3.82
CA ASN A 106 -7.80 -29.86 3.11
C ASN A 106 -6.33 -30.18 3.41
N GLU A 107 -6.07 -31.29 4.11
CA GLU A 107 -4.72 -31.70 4.51
C GLU A 107 -3.84 -32.10 3.32
N ASP A 108 -4.46 -32.50 2.20
CA ASP A 108 -3.74 -32.90 0.97
C ASP A 108 -3.24 -31.69 0.14
N VAL A 109 -3.56 -30.46 0.58
CA VAL A 109 -3.26 -29.23 -0.16
C VAL A 109 -2.13 -28.49 0.53
N TYR A 110 -1.10 -28.13 -0.26
CA TYR A 110 -0.06 -27.24 0.21
C TYR A 110 -0.57 -25.80 0.25
N PHE A 111 -0.21 -25.07 1.32
CA PHE A 111 -0.55 -23.66 1.49
C PHE A 111 0.67 -22.76 1.37
N ARG A 112 0.45 -21.54 0.89
CA ARG A 112 1.45 -20.47 0.83
C ARG A 112 0.92 -19.20 1.49
N VAL A 113 1.85 -18.34 1.87
CA VAL A 113 1.53 -17.00 2.41
C VAL A 113 0.83 -16.17 1.34
N ASN A 114 -0.29 -15.54 1.71
CA ASN A 114 -0.99 -14.59 0.87
C ASN A 114 -0.50 -13.17 1.14
N TYR A 115 0.54 -12.73 0.41
CA TYR A 115 1.12 -11.40 0.56
C TYR A 115 0.11 -10.26 0.30
N GLU A 116 -0.88 -10.46 -0.57
CA GLU A 116 -1.91 -9.46 -0.87
C GLU A 116 -2.70 -9.08 0.39
N LYS A 117 -3.01 -10.05 1.25
CA LYS A 117 -3.72 -9.81 2.51
C LYS A 117 -2.89 -8.95 3.46
N PHE A 118 -1.60 -9.23 3.58
CA PHE A 118 -0.68 -8.41 4.37
C PHE A 118 -0.53 -7.00 3.78
N GLY A 119 -0.47 -6.87 2.45
CA GLY A 119 -0.53 -5.58 1.76
C GLY A 119 -1.75 -4.78 2.17
N ILE A 120 -2.93 -5.38 2.21
CA ILE A 120 -4.16 -4.72 2.67
C ILE A 120 -4.01 -4.18 4.10
N HIS A 121 -3.42 -4.94 5.03
CA HIS A 121 -3.18 -4.45 6.39
C HIS A 121 -2.19 -3.29 6.43
N ILE A 122 -1.10 -3.36 5.64
CA ILE A 122 -0.11 -2.28 5.53
C ILE A 122 -0.77 -1.02 4.94
N ARG A 123 -1.53 -1.14 3.84
CA ARG A 123 -2.32 -0.04 3.26
C ARG A 123 -3.20 0.60 4.33
N ASN A 124 -3.96 -0.21 5.05
CA ASN A 124 -4.89 0.29 6.06
C ASN A 124 -4.16 1.01 7.19
N ALA A 125 -3.01 0.49 7.64
CA ALA A 125 -2.18 1.15 8.65
C ALA A 125 -1.64 2.51 8.17
N VAL A 126 -1.11 2.56 6.94
CA VAL A 126 -0.60 3.81 6.34
C VAL A 126 -1.72 4.85 6.18
N ILE A 127 -2.92 4.44 5.76
CA ILE A 127 -4.08 5.35 5.65
C ILE A 127 -4.45 5.92 7.03
N VAL A 128 -4.48 5.09 8.07
CA VAL A 128 -4.77 5.55 9.45
C VAL A 128 -3.72 6.54 9.93
N ALA A 129 -2.44 6.28 9.67
CA ALA A 129 -1.35 7.21 10.00
C ALA A 129 -1.51 8.54 9.26
N ALA A 130 -1.80 8.51 7.95
CA ALA A 130 -2.00 9.71 7.16
C ALA A 130 -3.20 10.56 7.63
N VAL A 131 -4.29 9.92 8.08
CA VAL A 131 -5.42 10.62 8.70
C VAL A 131 -5.02 11.25 10.02
N LYS A 132 -4.26 10.54 10.85
CA LYS A 132 -3.78 11.04 12.15
C LYS A 132 -2.92 12.29 11.97
N ASP A 133 -1.99 12.27 11.03
CA ASP A 133 -1.05 13.35 10.78
C ASP A 133 -1.73 14.59 10.17
N ARG A 134 -2.75 14.37 9.32
CA ARG A 134 -3.48 15.48 8.69
C ARG A 134 -4.51 16.12 9.59
N PHE A 135 -5.19 15.33 10.43
CA PHE A 135 -6.29 15.79 11.27
C PHE A 135 -5.95 15.67 12.75
N ASN A 136 -6.24 14.52 13.36
CA ASN A 136 -5.96 14.23 14.77
C ASN A 136 -6.16 12.74 15.09
N SER A 137 -5.90 12.37 16.35
CA SER A 137 -6.09 11.01 16.87
C SER A 137 -7.53 10.52 16.75
N GLY A 138 -8.54 11.36 17.06
CA GLY A 138 -9.96 11.00 16.97
C GLY A 138 -10.38 10.61 15.55
N ALA A 139 -9.99 11.39 14.55
CA ALA A 139 -10.23 11.09 13.14
C ALA A 139 -9.58 9.75 12.72
N SER A 140 -8.36 9.48 13.22
CA SER A 140 -7.66 8.22 12.94
C SER A 140 -8.37 6.99 13.52
N VAL A 141 -9.00 7.13 14.70
CA VAL A 141 -9.81 6.06 15.31
C VAL A 141 -11.06 5.78 14.46
N VAL A 142 -11.75 6.81 13.98
CA VAL A 142 -12.91 6.66 13.09
C VAL A 142 -12.51 6.00 11.76
N MET A 143 -11.40 6.41 11.15
CA MET A 143 -10.86 5.78 9.94
C MET A 143 -10.49 4.31 10.19
N LYS A 144 -9.82 4.01 11.30
CA LYS A 144 -9.46 2.63 11.67
C LYS A 144 -10.70 1.76 11.84
N ALA A 145 -11.76 2.28 12.46
CA ALA A 145 -13.03 1.59 12.61
C ALA A 145 -13.71 1.32 11.26
N ALA A 146 -13.68 2.29 10.33
CA ALA A 146 -14.21 2.13 8.97
C ALA A 146 -13.46 1.04 8.18
N LEU A 147 -12.13 1.05 8.23
CA LEU A 147 -11.30 0.03 7.58
C LEU A 147 -11.52 -1.36 8.18
N LYS A 148 -11.58 -1.47 9.52
CA LYS A 148 -11.86 -2.74 10.21
C LYS A 148 -13.27 -3.27 9.90
N ALA A 149 -14.24 -2.40 9.65
CA ALA A 149 -15.59 -2.80 9.25
C ALA A 149 -15.67 -3.42 7.85
N THR A 150 -14.68 -3.19 6.98
CA THR A 150 -14.58 -3.72 5.61
C THR A 150 -13.40 -4.67 5.38
N GLU A 151 -12.62 -4.98 6.40
CA GLU A 151 -11.40 -5.81 6.31
C GLU A 151 -11.64 -7.20 5.71
N ALA A 152 -12.81 -7.80 5.96
CA ALA A 152 -13.21 -9.09 5.39
C ALA A 152 -13.60 -9.01 3.90
N THR A 153 -14.05 -7.84 3.44
CA THR A 153 -14.49 -7.61 2.05
C THR A 153 -13.40 -6.99 1.18
N GLN A 154 -12.28 -6.59 1.76
CA GLN A 154 -11.11 -6.10 1.03
C GLN A 154 -10.33 -7.31 0.51
N LEU A 155 -10.32 -7.50 -0.80
CA LEU A 155 -9.73 -8.65 -1.49
C LEU A 155 -8.42 -8.28 -2.19
N SER A 156 -8.28 -7.02 -2.63
CA SER A 156 -7.05 -6.52 -3.25
C SER A 156 -6.62 -5.13 -2.75
N VAL A 157 -5.32 -4.90 -2.77
CA VAL A 157 -4.68 -3.59 -2.55
C VAL A 157 -5.09 -2.59 -3.63
N LEU A 158 -5.37 -3.08 -4.85
CA LEU A 158 -5.72 -2.29 -6.04
C LEU A 158 -7.23 -1.97 -6.16
N GLU A 159 -8.03 -2.29 -5.15
CA GLU A 159 -9.42 -1.84 -5.13
C GLU A 159 -9.48 -0.31 -5.07
N PRO A 160 -10.26 0.38 -5.92
CA PRO A 160 -10.31 1.84 -5.90
C PRO A 160 -11.02 2.38 -4.66
N ARG A 161 -11.95 1.62 -4.08
CA ARG A 161 -12.72 1.99 -2.90
C ARG A 161 -13.18 0.78 -2.08
N SER A 162 -13.49 1.00 -0.81
CA SER A 162 -14.07 -0.03 0.05
C SER A 162 -15.54 -0.35 -0.31
N ALA A 163 -16.03 -1.50 0.16
CA ALA A 163 -17.46 -1.78 0.17
C ALA A 163 -18.23 -0.70 0.97
N PRO A 164 -19.48 -0.36 0.61
CA PRO A 164 -20.30 0.59 1.34
C PRO A 164 -20.60 0.15 2.78
N ILE A 165 -20.43 1.06 3.74
CA ILE A 165 -20.58 0.81 5.18
C ILE A 165 -21.59 1.79 5.76
N SER A 166 -22.45 1.33 6.68
CA SER A 166 -23.29 2.23 7.46
C SER A 166 -22.50 2.88 8.61
N VAL A 167 -22.89 4.09 8.99
CA VAL A 167 -22.31 4.77 10.17
C VAL A 167 -22.46 3.93 11.43
N ALA A 168 -23.58 3.21 11.59
CA ALA A 168 -23.80 2.31 12.72
C ALA A 168 -22.74 1.20 12.82
N LYS A 169 -22.38 0.56 11.68
CA LYS A 169 -21.35 -0.48 11.66
C LYS A 169 -19.96 0.08 11.98
N ILE A 170 -19.69 1.32 11.59
CA ILE A 170 -18.45 2.03 11.98
C ILE A 170 -18.44 2.26 13.49
N THR A 171 -19.52 2.82 14.06
CA THR A 171 -19.63 3.08 15.50
C THR A 171 -19.45 1.81 16.33
N MET A 172 -19.98 0.68 15.90
CA MET A 172 -19.79 -0.63 16.58
C MET A 172 -18.33 -1.12 16.61
N LYS A 173 -17.46 -0.59 15.73
CA LYS A 173 -16.03 -0.96 15.67
C LYS A 173 -15.13 0.01 16.45
N ILE A 174 -15.71 1.07 17.02
CA ILE A 174 -14.99 2.03 17.85
C ILE A 174 -14.85 1.44 19.26
N PRO A 175 -13.66 1.50 19.89
CA PRO A 175 -13.48 1.09 21.28
C PRO A 175 -14.39 1.89 22.24
N GLU A 176 -14.95 1.22 23.25
CA GLU A 176 -15.88 1.86 24.21
C GLU A 176 -15.22 2.95 25.06
N ASP A 177 -13.91 2.83 25.28
CA ASP A 177 -13.05 3.76 26.02
C ASP A 177 -12.56 4.94 25.17
N ALA A 178 -12.85 4.95 23.85
CA ALA A 178 -12.38 6.00 22.97
C ALA A 178 -13.10 7.33 23.23
N VAL A 179 -12.34 8.34 23.64
CA VAL A 179 -12.82 9.73 23.79
C VAL A 179 -12.60 10.47 22.47
N LEU A 180 -13.66 10.62 21.69
CA LEU A 180 -13.59 11.24 20.35
C LEU A 180 -13.71 12.77 20.38
N SER A 181 -14.23 13.35 21.46
CA SER A 181 -14.49 14.78 21.58
C SER A 181 -13.23 15.63 21.73
N THR A 182 -12.11 15.08 22.18
CA THR A 182 -10.87 15.83 22.47
C THR A 182 -10.30 16.55 21.24
N GLY A 183 -10.55 16.02 20.04
CA GLY A 183 -10.07 16.60 18.78
C GLY A 183 -11.05 17.57 18.10
N LEU A 184 -12.20 17.85 18.71
CA LEU A 184 -13.27 18.67 18.13
C LEU A 184 -13.70 19.77 19.09
N ALA A 185 -13.97 20.95 18.55
CA ALA A 185 -14.48 22.08 19.32
C ALA A 185 -16.01 22.02 19.36
N TYR A 186 -16.56 21.79 20.55
CA TYR A 186 -18.01 21.81 20.79
C TYR A 186 -18.37 22.86 21.82
N SER A 187 -19.54 23.50 21.64
CA SER A 187 -20.09 24.42 22.64
C SER A 187 -20.58 23.69 23.89
N SER A 188 -20.95 22.41 23.78
CA SER A 188 -21.38 21.58 24.91
C SER A 188 -20.20 20.75 25.45
N LYS A 189 -20.11 20.63 26.77
CA LYS A 189 -19.07 19.83 27.46
C LYS A 189 -19.27 18.31 27.31
N LYS A 190 -20.48 17.85 27.00
CA LYS A 190 -20.80 16.44 26.80
C LYS A 190 -21.42 16.26 25.42
N VAL A 191 -20.64 15.70 24.50
CA VAL A 191 -21.09 15.35 23.15
C VAL A 191 -21.01 13.83 22.98
N PRO A 192 -22.11 13.17 22.54
CA PRO A 192 -22.10 11.74 22.29
C PRO A 192 -21.09 11.36 21.20
N ASN A 193 -20.41 10.22 21.37
CA ASN A 193 -19.50 9.68 20.36
C ASN A 193 -20.17 9.52 18.99
N ALA A 194 -21.47 9.21 18.94
CA ALA A 194 -22.22 9.11 17.68
C ALA A 194 -22.25 10.43 16.89
N THR A 195 -22.28 11.58 17.57
CA THR A 195 -22.19 12.90 16.93
C THR A 195 -20.76 13.15 16.44
N CYS A 196 -19.76 12.89 17.29
CA CYS A 196 -18.34 13.02 16.92
C CYS A 196 -17.98 12.18 15.68
N VAL A 197 -18.51 10.95 15.58
CA VAL A 197 -18.30 10.10 14.40
C VAL A 197 -18.83 10.77 13.13
N LYS A 198 -20.04 11.33 13.16
CA LYS A 198 -20.61 12.01 11.99
C LYS A 198 -19.78 13.22 11.58
N ASP A 199 -19.32 14.01 12.55
CA ASP A 199 -18.51 15.19 12.29
C ASP A 199 -17.14 14.82 11.69
N TYR A 200 -16.47 13.80 12.25
CA TYR A 200 -15.23 13.28 11.67
C TYR A 200 -15.44 12.69 10.28
N LEU A 201 -16.55 11.99 10.02
CA LEU A 201 -16.86 11.51 8.68
C LEU A 201 -17.06 12.68 7.70
N GLY A 202 -17.72 13.77 8.11
CA GLY A 202 -17.83 14.99 7.30
C GLY A 202 -16.47 15.64 6.97
N MET A 203 -15.58 15.71 7.95
CA MET A 203 -14.20 16.21 7.73
C MET A 203 -13.40 15.30 6.78
N LEU A 204 -13.49 13.98 6.97
CA LEU A 204 -12.81 12.99 6.13
C LEU A 204 -13.34 12.98 4.69
N SER A 205 -14.60 13.36 4.49
CA SER A 205 -15.19 13.54 3.16
C SER A 205 -14.90 14.90 2.53
N SER A 206 -14.14 15.76 3.22
CA SER A 206 -13.86 17.14 2.80
C SER A 206 -15.14 17.94 2.50
N ALA A 207 -16.16 17.79 3.34
CA ALA A 207 -17.45 18.49 3.20
C ALA A 207 -17.32 20.02 3.30
N ASP A 208 -16.27 20.49 3.97
CA ASP A 208 -15.87 21.89 4.12
C ASP A 208 -15.27 22.50 2.84
N ASN A 209 -14.72 21.66 1.95
CA ASN A 209 -14.12 22.10 0.69
C ASN A 209 -14.73 21.34 -0.51
N PRO A 210 -15.91 21.72 -1.00
CA PRO A 210 -16.60 21.03 -2.10
C PRO A 210 -15.98 21.26 -3.50
N THR A 211 -14.80 21.88 -3.57
CA THR A 211 -14.08 22.07 -4.84
C THR A 211 -13.60 20.73 -5.43
N SER A 212 -13.19 20.75 -6.70
CA SER A 212 -12.51 19.59 -7.32
C SER A 212 -11.27 19.17 -6.53
N GLU A 213 -10.53 20.15 -5.99
CA GLU A 213 -9.32 19.91 -5.20
C GLU A 213 -9.64 19.29 -3.83
N GLY A 214 -10.67 19.77 -3.15
CA GLY A 214 -11.11 19.19 -1.89
C GLY A 214 -11.61 17.75 -2.07
N ARG A 215 -12.37 17.48 -3.15
CA ARG A 215 -12.77 16.11 -3.51
C ARG A 215 -11.58 15.21 -3.87
N ALA A 216 -10.54 15.75 -4.50
CA ALA A 216 -9.30 15.02 -4.77
C ALA A 216 -8.44 14.78 -3.52
N ALA A 217 -8.83 15.35 -2.38
CA ALA A 217 -8.15 15.20 -1.10
C ALA A 217 -9.00 14.47 -0.05
N SER A 218 -10.17 13.95 -0.42
CA SER A 218 -11.05 13.22 0.50
C SER A 218 -10.49 11.83 0.80
N PHE A 219 -10.68 11.37 2.04
CA PHE A 219 -10.35 10.00 2.43
C PHE A 219 -11.55 9.07 2.26
N ILE A 220 -12.76 9.62 2.35
CA ILE A 220 -14.00 8.85 2.24
C ILE A 220 -15.00 9.57 1.34
N SER A 221 -15.87 8.81 0.68
CA SER A 221 -17.12 9.31 0.15
C SER A 221 -18.25 9.04 1.15
N TYR A 222 -19.11 10.04 1.31
CA TYR A 222 -20.25 9.99 2.21
C TYR A 222 -21.52 10.36 1.44
N SER A 223 -22.36 9.37 1.14
CA SER A 223 -23.59 9.55 0.36
C SER A 223 -24.72 8.72 0.97
N ALA A 224 -25.90 9.30 1.15
CA ALA A 224 -27.11 8.59 1.60
C ALA A 224 -26.88 7.65 2.81
N SER A 225 -26.18 8.12 3.84
CA SER A 225 -25.83 7.37 5.06
C SER A 225 -24.90 6.16 4.86
N LYS A 226 -24.31 6.01 3.67
CA LYS A 226 -23.26 5.05 3.35
C LYS A 226 -21.91 5.76 3.24
N VAL A 227 -20.89 5.12 3.79
CA VAL A 227 -19.49 5.56 3.79
C VAL A 227 -18.68 4.57 2.98
N GLN A 228 -17.79 5.07 2.11
CA GLN A 228 -16.78 4.26 1.44
C GLN A 228 -15.42 4.93 1.61
N VAL A 229 -14.37 4.16 1.84
CA VAL A 229 -12.99 4.67 1.87
C VAL A 229 -12.44 4.70 0.46
N GLU A 230 -11.91 5.86 0.03
CA GLU A 230 -11.42 6.10 -1.34
C GLU A 230 -9.93 5.74 -1.46
N PHE A 231 -9.63 4.45 -1.60
CA PHE A 231 -8.25 3.95 -1.65
C PHE A 231 -7.42 4.55 -2.77
N GLU A 232 -8.00 4.74 -3.97
CA GLU A 232 -7.26 5.29 -5.12
C GLU A 232 -6.84 6.74 -4.89
N ILE A 233 -7.77 7.58 -4.40
CA ILE A 233 -7.53 8.99 -4.11
C ILE A 233 -6.44 9.11 -3.05
N ILE A 234 -6.56 8.34 -1.97
CA ILE A 234 -5.57 8.34 -0.88
C ILE A 234 -4.21 7.87 -1.39
N SER A 235 -4.15 6.77 -2.14
CA SER A 235 -2.89 6.21 -2.66
C SER A 235 -2.18 7.20 -3.60
N ARG A 236 -2.94 7.86 -4.48
CA ARG A 236 -2.43 8.92 -5.34
C ARG A 236 -1.82 10.06 -4.53
N LYS A 237 -2.49 10.50 -3.47
CA LYS A 237 -2.02 11.59 -2.63
C LYS A 237 -0.78 11.21 -1.81
N LEU A 238 -0.74 10.00 -1.26
CA LEU A 238 0.42 9.48 -0.53
C LEU A 238 1.66 9.44 -1.43
N ARG A 239 1.51 8.99 -2.69
CA ARG A 239 2.60 8.99 -3.68
C ARG A 239 3.06 10.40 -4.02
N GLN A 240 2.14 11.34 -4.23
CA GLN A 240 2.48 12.74 -4.46
C GLN A 240 3.25 13.34 -3.26
N ASN A 241 2.86 12.99 -2.03
CA ASN A 241 3.55 13.46 -0.83
C ASN A 241 5.00 12.95 -0.75
N ILE A 242 5.30 11.75 -1.27
CA ILE A 242 6.68 11.24 -1.35
C ILE A 242 7.49 12.12 -2.30
N VAL A 243 6.96 12.44 -3.48
CA VAL A 243 7.64 13.34 -4.44
C VAL A 243 7.85 14.73 -3.84
N ASP A 244 6.83 15.26 -3.16
CA ASP A 244 6.93 16.53 -2.42
C ASP A 244 8.01 16.46 -1.31
N SER A 245 8.14 15.34 -0.61
CA SER A 245 9.16 15.16 0.43
C SER A 245 10.56 15.16 -0.17
N VAL A 246 10.78 14.40 -1.25
CA VAL A 246 12.06 14.40 -1.96
C VAL A 246 12.42 15.79 -2.48
N ALA A 247 11.44 16.51 -3.05
CA ALA A 247 11.63 17.88 -3.50
C ALA A 247 11.95 18.84 -2.34
N ARG A 248 11.31 18.65 -1.18
CA ARG A 248 11.56 19.45 0.03
C ARG A 248 12.98 19.22 0.55
N ASP A 249 13.42 17.98 0.62
CA ASP A 249 14.71 17.62 1.18
C ASP A 249 15.87 18.08 0.29
N LYS A 250 15.71 18.01 -1.05
CA LYS A 250 16.74 18.44 -2.01
C LYS A 250 16.72 19.94 -2.33
N HIS A 251 15.55 20.54 -2.43
CA HIS A 251 15.37 21.89 -3.01
C HIS A 251 14.60 22.86 -2.09
N GLY A 252 14.31 22.45 -0.85
CA GLY A 252 13.64 23.28 0.13
C GLY A 252 12.17 23.58 -0.18
N PRO A 253 11.56 24.52 0.55
CA PRO A 253 10.14 24.86 0.39
C PRO A 253 9.81 25.47 -0.97
N GLU A 254 10.78 26.13 -1.60
CA GLU A 254 10.60 26.79 -2.91
C GLU A 254 10.48 25.77 -4.05
N GLY A 255 11.27 24.70 -4.02
CA GLY A 255 11.14 23.61 -4.98
C GLY A 255 9.76 22.93 -4.91
N VAL A 256 9.26 22.71 -3.69
CA VAL A 256 7.91 22.15 -3.47
C VAL A 256 6.83 23.11 -3.99
N ARG A 257 7.00 24.42 -3.80
CA ARG A 257 6.05 25.42 -4.30
C ARG A 257 5.93 25.36 -5.83
N ILE A 258 7.07 25.29 -6.54
CA ILE A 258 7.10 25.15 -8.00
C ILE A 258 6.46 23.82 -8.43
N LEU A 259 6.83 22.71 -7.80
CA LEU A 259 6.31 21.39 -8.13
C LEU A 259 4.78 21.34 -7.98
N ARG A 260 4.24 21.84 -6.86
CA ARG A 260 2.80 21.92 -6.63
C ARG A 260 2.12 22.84 -7.65
N LEU A 261 2.68 24.02 -7.91
CA LEU A 261 2.13 24.93 -8.93
C LEU A 261 1.96 24.20 -10.27
N LEU A 262 3.04 23.60 -10.78
CA LEU A 262 3.03 22.88 -12.06
C LEU A 262 2.09 21.67 -12.06
N SER A 263 1.88 21.02 -10.92
CA SER A 263 0.91 19.93 -10.78
C SER A 263 -0.54 20.39 -10.91
N HIS A 264 -0.86 21.59 -10.42
CA HIS A 264 -2.24 22.10 -10.41
C HIS A 264 -2.58 22.84 -11.70
N THR A 265 -1.65 23.60 -12.27
CA THR A 265 -1.89 24.44 -13.45
C THR A 265 -1.48 23.78 -14.77
N GLY A 266 -0.61 22.77 -14.72
CA GLY A 266 -0.09 22.07 -15.90
C GLY A 266 1.18 22.72 -16.46
N LYS A 267 1.22 22.89 -17.80
CA LYS A 267 2.39 23.39 -18.53
C LYS A 267 2.49 24.91 -18.43
N MET A 268 3.63 25.44 -17.96
CA MET A 268 3.84 26.87 -17.74
C MET A 268 5.20 27.36 -18.24
N ASP A 269 5.31 28.63 -18.62
CA ASP A 269 6.58 29.25 -18.95
C ASP A 269 7.30 29.81 -17.70
N GLU A 270 8.60 30.05 -17.80
CA GLU A 270 9.43 30.56 -16.69
C GLU A 270 8.89 31.89 -16.12
N LYS A 271 8.40 32.78 -16.98
CA LYS A 271 7.92 34.11 -16.56
C LYS A 271 6.62 34.00 -15.76
N GLN A 272 5.67 33.16 -16.18
CA GLN A 272 4.46 32.90 -15.40
C GLN A 272 4.79 32.25 -14.06
N ILE A 273 5.69 31.26 -14.05
CA ILE A 273 6.12 30.59 -12.82
C ILE A 273 6.68 31.61 -11.84
N SER A 274 7.66 32.42 -12.26
CA SER A 274 8.27 33.48 -11.44
C SER A 274 7.24 34.46 -10.88
N LYS A 275 6.26 34.88 -11.69
CA LYS A 275 5.20 35.79 -11.27
C LYS A 275 4.27 35.17 -10.22
N ILE A 276 3.86 33.91 -10.39
CA ILE A 276 2.91 33.25 -9.48
C ILE A 276 3.57 32.86 -8.16
N ILE A 277 4.80 32.33 -8.20
CA ILE A 277 5.51 31.92 -6.98
C ILE A 277 6.15 33.10 -6.23
N MET A 278 6.08 34.31 -6.82
CA MET A 278 6.60 35.56 -6.28
C MET A 278 8.11 35.54 -6.03
N MET A 279 8.88 34.99 -6.98
CA MET A 279 10.34 34.93 -6.92
C MET A 279 10.97 35.62 -8.13
N ALA A 280 12.16 36.20 -7.97
CA ALA A 280 12.85 36.84 -9.07
C ALA A 280 13.29 35.80 -10.13
N PRO A 281 13.17 36.08 -11.43
CA PRO A 281 13.53 35.12 -12.49
C PRO A 281 14.96 34.55 -12.38
N LYS A 282 15.89 35.37 -11.87
CA LYS A 282 17.29 34.97 -11.61
C LYS A 282 17.42 33.81 -10.62
N ASP A 283 16.48 33.67 -9.69
CA ASP A 283 16.49 32.62 -8.65
C ASP A 283 15.64 31.42 -9.08
N VAL A 284 14.60 31.65 -9.89
CA VAL A 284 13.70 30.60 -10.41
C VAL A 284 14.40 29.72 -11.44
N ARG A 285 15.18 30.30 -12.36
CA ARG A 285 15.81 29.54 -13.44
C ARG A 285 16.78 28.46 -12.91
N PRO A 286 17.72 28.75 -12.00
CA PRO A 286 18.57 27.71 -11.41
C PRO A 286 17.76 26.62 -10.71
N LEU A 287 16.68 27.00 -10.02
CA LEU A 287 15.82 26.05 -9.31
C LEU A 287 15.05 25.14 -10.27
N LEU A 288 14.54 25.64 -11.40
CA LEU A 288 13.91 24.83 -12.43
C LEU A 288 14.90 23.83 -13.06
N VAL A 289 16.12 24.27 -13.34
CA VAL A 289 17.18 23.39 -13.86
C VAL A 289 17.52 22.28 -12.85
N ALA A 290 17.65 22.61 -11.57
CA ALA A 290 17.91 21.64 -10.51
C ALA A 290 16.78 20.60 -10.40
N LEU A 291 15.51 21.06 -10.32
CA LEU A 291 14.34 20.18 -10.28
C LEU A 291 14.25 19.26 -11.51
N SER A 292 14.67 19.75 -12.68
CA SER A 292 14.67 18.96 -13.90
C SER A 292 15.77 17.91 -13.95
N THR A 293 16.95 18.25 -13.41
CA THR A 293 18.08 17.32 -13.29
C THR A 293 17.71 16.14 -12.40
N ASP A 294 16.98 16.40 -11.31
CA ASP A 294 16.43 15.37 -10.42
C ASP A 294 15.16 14.67 -10.98
N SER A 295 14.80 14.93 -12.24
CA SER A 295 13.62 14.34 -12.92
C SER A 295 12.27 14.58 -12.24
N LEU A 296 12.16 15.63 -11.41
CA LEU A 296 10.92 16.03 -10.77
C LEU A 296 10.02 16.83 -11.71
N ILE A 297 10.63 17.61 -12.61
CA ILE A 297 9.93 18.36 -13.67
C ILE A 297 10.59 18.11 -15.03
N SER A 298 9.84 18.33 -16.10
CA SER A 298 10.29 18.16 -17.47
C SER A 298 9.97 19.38 -18.32
N ILE A 299 10.69 19.54 -19.42
CA ILE A 299 10.52 20.61 -20.40
C ILE A 299 9.80 20.06 -21.63
N GLN A 300 8.78 20.77 -22.07
CA GLN A 300 8.12 20.57 -23.35
C GLN A 300 8.52 21.69 -24.31
N GLU A 301 9.13 21.31 -25.43
CA GLU A 301 9.38 22.22 -26.54
C GLU A 301 8.13 22.35 -27.42
N VAL A 302 7.74 23.59 -27.73
CA VAL A 302 6.66 23.91 -28.65
C VAL A 302 7.21 24.83 -29.74
N PRO A 303 7.64 24.28 -30.89
CA PRO A 303 8.25 25.06 -31.96
C PRO A 303 7.19 25.86 -32.72
N LYS A 304 7.46 27.14 -33.01
CA LYS A 304 6.57 27.98 -33.85
C LYS A 304 6.76 27.72 -35.34
N SER A 305 7.85 27.09 -35.73
CA SER A 305 8.26 26.88 -37.12
C SER A 305 8.78 25.44 -37.28
N ALA A 306 8.66 24.89 -38.49
CA ALA A 306 8.98 23.48 -38.76
C ALA A 306 10.47 23.14 -38.54
N ASP A 307 11.34 24.14 -38.60
CA ASP A 307 12.78 24.05 -38.37
C ASP A 307 13.16 23.86 -36.89
N ARG A 308 12.19 23.94 -35.96
CA ARG A 308 12.39 23.78 -34.50
C ARG A 308 13.50 24.68 -33.93
N ASN A 309 13.73 25.83 -34.54
CA ASN A 309 14.79 26.75 -34.10
C ASN A 309 14.57 27.21 -32.65
N PRO A 310 15.54 27.05 -31.72
CA PRO A 310 15.42 27.43 -30.31
C PRO A 310 14.95 28.88 -30.08
N ALA A 311 15.35 29.82 -30.94
CA ALA A 311 14.93 31.22 -30.84
C ALA A 311 13.42 31.42 -31.12
N ARG A 312 12.79 30.48 -31.81
CA ARG A 312 11.36 30.48 -32.17
C ARG A 312 10.60 29.32 -31.50
N THR A 313 11.14 28.75 -30.43
CA THR A 313 10.52 27.66 -29.68
C THR A 313 10.12 28.14 -28.29
N PHE A 314 8.90 27.80 -27.86
CA PHE A 314 8.50 27.99 -26.47
C PHE A 314 8.94 26.78 -25.64
N TYR A 315 9.45 27.05 -24.44
CA TYR A 315 9.81 26.04 -23.47
C TYR A 315 8.83 26.11 -22.31
N LEU A 316 8.04 25.04 -22.16
CA LEU A 316 7.04 24.93 -21.10
C LEU A 316 7.46 23.87 -20.09
N TRP A 317 7.50 24.24 -18.82
CA TRP A 317 7.80 23.36 -17.72
C TRP A 317 6.52 22.65 -17.25
N TYR A 318 6.63 21.38 -16.88
CA TYR A 318 5.53 20.63 -16.28
C TYR A 318 6.05 19.59 -15.28
N ALA A 319 5.20 19.23 -14.31
CA ALA A 319 5.49 18.14 -13.38
C ALA A 319 5.19 16.80 -14.06
N ASP A 320 6.20 15.94 -14.17
CA ASP A 320 6.03 14.57 -14.67
C ASP A 320 6.09 13.59 -13.49
N TYR A 321 4.94 13.35 -12.87
CA TYR A 321 4.86 12.48 -11.71
C TYR A 321 5.23 11.03 -12.03
N GLN A 322 4.92 10.52 -13.23
CA GLN A 322 5.25 9.12 -13.56
C GLN A 322 6.76 8.95 -13.67
N LYS A 323 7.43 9.88 -14.37
CA LYS A 323 8.88 9.89 -14.44
C LYS A 323 9.51 10.05 -13.06
N ALA A 324 9.08 11.03 -12.27
CA ALA A 324 9.58 11.27 -10.93
C ALA A 324 9.44 10.02 -10.03
N LEU A 325 8.26 9.40 -10.01
CA LEU A 325 8.01 8.18 -9.22
C LEU A 325 8.89 7.01 -9.67
N SER A 326 9.11 6.85 -10.98
CA SER A 326 9.97 5.78 -11.50
C SER A 326 11.45 5.94 -11.11
N VAL A 327 11.96 7.18 -11.17
CA VAL A 327 13.34 7.50 -10.79
C VAL A 327 13.53 7.34 -9.28
N ILE A 328 12.61 7.90 -8.48
CA ILE A 328 12.64 7.76 -7.02
C ILE A 328 12.56 6.27 -6.63
N LEU A 329 11.72 5.47 -7.28
CA LEU A 329 11.62 4.03 -7.00
C LEU A 329 12.95 3.30 -7.27
N ALA A 330 13.65 3.63 -8.37
CA ALA A 330 14.96 3.06 -8.67
C ALA A 330 16.02 3.43 -7.61
N ASP A 331 16.04 4.70 -7.17
CA ASP A 331 16.94 5.18 -6.11
C ASP A 331 16.66 4.52 -4.76
N VAL A 332 15.37 4.33 -4.43
CA VAL A 332 14.94 3.65 -3.20
C VAL A 332 15.36 2.17 -3.23
N TYR A 333 15.26 1.47 -4.37
CA TYR A 333 15.78 0.10 -4.48
C TYR A 333 17.29 0.02 -4.30
N LYS A 334 18.03 0.94 -4.89
CA LYS A 334 19.48 1.02 -4.68
C LYS A 334 19.81 1.27 -3.21
N THR A 335 19.04 2.13 -2.55
CA THR A 335 19.17 2.40 -1.12
C THR A 335 18.91 1.15 -0.28
N LEU A 336 17.84 0.40 -0.58
CA LEU A 336 17.52 -0.86 0.09
C LEU A 336 18.66 -1.89 -0.06
N HIS A 337 19.17 -2.05 -1.28
CA HIS A 337 20.32 -2.92 -1.54
C HIS A 337 21.55 -2.50 -0.74
N ASN A 338 21.88 -1.20 -0.69
CA ASN A 338 23.02 -0.69 0.07
C ASN A 338 22.87 -0.97 1.59
N ILE A 339 21.66 -0.85 2.14
CA ILE A 339 21.37 -1.17 3.55
C ILE A 339 21.59 -2.66 3.82
N MET A 340 21.06 -3.53 2.96
CA MET A 340 21.22 -4.98 3.06
C MET A 340 22.70 -5.39 2.97
N MET A 341 23.43 -4.82 2.00
CA MET A 341 24.86 -5.07 1.82
C MET A 341 25.67 -4.57 3.02
N ARG A 342 25.32 -3.40 3.59
CA ARG A 342 25.99 -2.91 4.80
C ARG A 342 25.74 -3.81 6.00
N ARG A 343 24.48 -4.26 6.21
CA ARG A 343 24.13 -5.21 7.27
C ARG A 343 24.92 -6.50 7.15
N ARG A 344 25.02 -7.04 5.93
CA ARG A 344 25.80 -8.25 5.65
C ARG A 344 27.29 -8.04 5.94
N ALA A 345 27.89 -6.98 5.43
CA ALA A 345 29.30 -6.68 5.62
C ALA A 345 29.69 -6.49 7.09
N GLU A 346 28.83 -5.85 7.89
CA GLU A 346 29.05 -5.70 9.34
C GLU A 346 28.90 -7.02 10.10
N SER A 347 27.98 -7.90 9.68
CA SER A 347 27.83 -9.24 10.25
C SER A 347 28.99 -10.17 9.91
N GLU A 348 29.60 -10.00 8.72
CA GLU A 348 30.73 -10.79 8.22
C GLU A 348 32.09 -10.22 8.68
N SER A 349 32.11 -9.13 9.44
CA SER A 349 33.33 -8.62 10.07
C SER A 349 33.95 -9.68 10.97
N SER A 350 35.27 -9.89 10.89
CA SER A 350 35.99 -10.98 11.59
C SER A 350 35.61 -11.09 13.07
N ASP A 351 35.54 -9.97 13.78
CA ASP A 351 35.25 -9.95 15.22
C ASP A 351 33.79 -10.33 15.51
N VAL A 352 32.85 -9.80 14.73
CA VAL A 352 31.41 -10.06 14.91
C VAL A 352 31.06 -11.48 14.48
N ALA A 353 31.58 -11.94 13.35
CA ALA A 353 31.35 -13.28 12.82
C ALA A 353 31.82 -14.37 13.80
N ALA A 354 33.02 -14.21 14.38
CA ALA A 354 33.53 -15.15 15.38
C ALA A 354 32.65 -15.19 16.64
N VAL A 355 32.17 -14.03 17.10
CA VAL A 355 31.26 -13.93 18.26
C VAL A 355 29.89 -14.55 17.96
N LEU A 356 29.34 -14.32 16.76
CA LEU A 356 28.07 -14.90 16.32
C LEU A 356 28.16 -16.42 16.19
N GLU A 357 29.27 -16.95 15.65
CA GLU A 357 29.51 -18.39 15.56
C GLU A 357 29.59 -19.03 16.95
N LYS A 358 30.28 -18.38 17.90
CA LYS A 358 30.33 -18.82 19.29
C LYS A 358 28.94 -18.82 19.93
N ARG A 359 28.13 -17.78 19.69
CA ARG A 359 26.74 -17.68 20.21
C ARG A 359 25.82 -18.77 19.66
N GLN A 360 26.02 -19.22 18.43
CA GLN A 360 25.21 -20.28 17.81
C GLN A 360 25.45 -21.67 18.43
N ARG A 361 26.52 -21.86 19.20
CA ARG A 361 26.76 -23.12 19.92
C ARG A 361 25.69 -23.30 21.00
N SER A 362 25.16 -24.52 21.12
CA SER A 362 24.01 -24.81 21.96
C SER A 362 24.24 -24.54 23.45
N ASP A 363 25.48 -24.65 23.93
CA ASP A 363 25.92 -24.32 25.28
C ASP A 363 25.89 -22.81 25.54
N VAL A 364 26.47 -22.00 24.64
CA VAL A 364 26.51 -20.53 24.74
C VAL A 364 25.15 -19.89 24.52
N SER A 365 24.31 -20.47 23.68
CA SER A 365 22.93 -19.98 23.46
C SER A 365 22.04 -20.19 24.69
N GLN A 366 22.33 -21.16 25.54
CA GLN A 366 21.58 -21.41 26.78
C GLN A 366 22.11 -20.57 27.95
N ASP A 367 23.42 -20.27 27.96
CA ASP A 367 24.03 -19.39 28.96
C ASP A 367 24.97 -18.36 28.30
N GLU A 368 24.45 -17.17 28.04
CA GLU A 368 25.22 -16.07 27.44
C GLU A 368 26.36 -15.56 28.35
N ASN A 369 26.45 -16.01 29.61
CA ASN A 369 27.60 -15.69 30.47
C ASN A 369 28.89 -16.39 30.05
N LEU A 370 28.81 -17.42 29.21
CA LEU A 370 29.97 -18.11 28.62
C LEU A 370 30.77 -17.22 27.66
N LEU A 371 30.18 -16.12 27.18
CA LEU A 371 30.88 -15.09 26.41
C LEU A 371 31.76 -14.23 27.32
N THR A 372 32.95 -13.88 26.86
CA THR A 372 33.82 -12.92 27.56
C THR A 372 33.20 -11.51 27.56
N ARG A 373 33.66 -10.64 28.47
CA ARG A 373 33.15 -9.25 28.55
C ARG A 373 33.30 -8.50 27.22
N LEU A 374 34.43 -8.67 26.53
CA LEU A 374 34.70 -8.03 25.24
C LEU A 374 33.72 -8.53 24.16
N GLU A 375 33.48 -9.83 24.11
CA GLU A 375 32.56 -10.43 23.13
C GLU A 375 31.10 -9.99 23.37
N ARG A 376 30.69 -9.83 24.64
CA ARG A 376 29.37 -9.27 24.97
C ARG A 376 29.24 -7.79 24.57
N GLU A 377 30.30 -7.01 24.69
CA GLU A 377 30.33 -5.62 24.24
C GLU A 377 30.20 -5.54 22.70
N VAL A 378 30.99 -6.34 21.97
CA VAL A 378 30.90 -6.47 20.50
C VAL A 378 29.51 -6.91 20.06
N LEU A 379 28.92 -7.90 20.73
CA LEU A 379 27.56 -8.39 20.43
C LEU A 379 26.52 -7.29 20.63
N ARG A 380 26.59 -6.55 21.73
CA ARG A 380 25.64 -5.46 22.03
C ARG A 380 25.74 -4.33 21.00
N GLU A 381 26.96 -3.97 20.60
CA GLU A 381 27.18 -2.97 19.55
C GLU A 381 26.62 -3.44 18.21
N TRP A 382 26.87 -4.70 17.86
CA TRP A 382 26.30 -5.33 16.66
C TRP A 382 24.78 -5.34 16.68
N GLU A 383 24.15 -5.79 17.76
CA GLU A 383 22.68 -5.81 17.91
C GLU A 383 22.07 -4.41 17.78
N THR A 384 22.72 -3.40 18.37
CA THR A 384 22.30 -2.00 18.23
C THR A 384 22.38 -1.53 16.78
N LYS A 385 23.47 -1.85 16.06
CA LYS A 385 23.60 -1.56 14.63
C LYS A 385 22.56 -2.31 13.80
N GLN A 386 22.37 -3.60 14.06
CA GLN A 386 21.42 -4.46 13.36
C GLN A 386 19.99 -3.96 13.54
N GLN A 387 19.62 -3.54 14.76
CA GLN A 387 18.30 -2.96 15.02
C GLN A 387 18.10 -1.66 14.24
N ARG A 388 19.08 -0.75 14.26
CA ARG A 388 19.01 0.51 13.50
C ARG A 388 18.89 0.27 11.99
N LEU A 389 19.67 -0.65 11.44
CA LEU A 389 19.62 -1.02 10.02
C LEU A 389 18.29 -1.67 9.65
N THR A 390 17.76 -2.56 10.51
CA THR A 390 16.45 -3.19 10.30
C THR A 390 15.32 -2.15 10.32
N VAL A 391 15.36 -1.18 11.24
CA VAL A 391 14.37 -0.09 11.26
C VAL A 391 14.46 0.77 10.01
N LEU A 392 15.67 1.06 9.53
CA LEU A 392 15.87 1.80 8.29
C LEU A 392 15.35 1.02 7.07
N GLU A 393 15.64 -0.28 7.00
CA GLU A 393 15.13 -1.20 5.97
C GLU A 393 13.59 -1.18 5.94
N MET A 394 12.92 -1.36 7.07
CA MET A 394 11.45 -1.31 7.16
C MET A 394 10.87 0.03 6.66
N ARG A 395 11.51 1.15 6.98
CA ARG A 395 11.06 2.48 6.52
C ARG A 395 11.23 2.65 5.00
N VAL A 396 12.32 2.13 4.44
CA VAL A 396 12.57 2.18 3.00
C VAL A 396 11.63 1.23 2.26
N GLU A 397 11.34 0.05 2.81
CA GLU A 397 10.35 -0.88 2.27
C GLU A 397 8.94 -0.30 2.25
N GLU A 398 8.54 0.47 3.27
CA GLU A 398 7.25 1.19 3.27
C GLU A 398 7.16 2.19 2.09
N ILE A 399 8.25 2.88 1.77
CA ILE A 399 8.31 3.78 0.60
C ILE A 399 8.18 2.97 -0.70
N VAL A 400 8.86 1.83 -0.82
CA VAL A 400 8.72 0.92 -1.98
C VAL A 400 7.27 0.48 -2.13
N TYR A 401 6.64 0.06 -1.04
CA TYR A 401 5.24 -0.38 -1.01
C TYR A 401 4.29 0.73 -1.52
N LEU A 402 4.49 1.96 -1.06
CA LEU A 402 3.71 3.12 -1.51
C LEU A 402 3.90 3.46 -2.99
N LEU A 403 5.14 3.36 -3.48
CA LEU A 403 5.47 3.73 -4.86
C LEU A 403 5.07 2.65 -5.88
N LYS A 404 5.29 1.38 -5.57
CA LYS A 404 5.10 0.24 -6.48
C LYS A 404 3.76 -0.46 -6.28
N ASP A 405 3.44 -0.86 -5.07
CA ASP A 405 2.32 -1.78 -4.82
C ASP A 405 0.99 -1.02 -4.72
N LEU A 406 0.99 0.15 -4.08
CA LEU A 406 -0.14 1.08 -4.07
C LEU A 406 -0.25 1.93 -5.36
N GLY A 407 0.71 1.82 -6.28
CA GLY A 407 0.88 2.74 -7.41
C GLY A 407 0.29 2.35 -8.77
N ARG A 408 -0.26 1.14 -8.92
CA ARG A 408 -0.51 0.53 -10.25
C ARG A 408 -1.75 1.00 -11.02
N TYR A 409 -2.47 2.02 -10.55
CA TYR A 409 -3.76 2.40 -11.14
C TYR A 409 -3.69 2.98 -12.56
N ASN A 410 -2.52 3.42 -13.05
CA ASN A 410 -2.40 4.20 -14.29
C ASN A 410 -1.54 3.55 -15.40
N GLU A 411 -1.05 2.32 -15.25
CA GLU A 411 -0.28 1.66 -16.34
C GLU A 411 -1.18 1.10 -17.47
N GLU A 412 -2.50 1.27 -17.38
CA GLU A 412 -3.48 0.66 -18.29
C GLU A 412 -4.37 1.66 -19.05
N SER A 413 -3.99 2.94 -19.13
CA SER A 413 -4.69 3.94 -19.98
C SER A 413 -3.88 4.31 -21.22
#